data_AF-Q8NKT2-F1
#
_entry.id   AF-Q8NKT2-F1
#
_cell.length_a   1.000
_cell.length_b   1.000
_cell.length_c   1.000
_cell.angle_alpha   90.00
_cell.angle_beta   90.00
_cell.angle_gamma   90.00
#
_symmetry.space_group_name_H-M   'P 1'
#
loop_
_entity.id
_entity.type
_entity.pdbx_description
1 polymer ?
#
loop_
_entity_poly.entity_id
_entity_poly.type
_entity_poly.pdbx_seq_one_letter_code
_entity_poly.pdbx_strand_id
1 'polypeptide(L)'
;VIKAKADKYGWGIVYKEIVPDDENKIVEAIKSAVNNGAEAVIVTGGTSVDATDKTPIAISKLGKIISYGLPIKPTTMSIVAMWDSIPIFGISAGGIYYRDYNAIDVMFTRLMAGIIPRKEDIAMMGHGGLLPNFQPKMKLQSINS
;
A
#
# COMPACT_ATOMS: atom_id res chain seq x y z
N VAL A 1 2.25 7.74 10.91
CA VAL A 1 1.35 6.62 10.57
C VAL A 1 2.10 5.30 10.58
N ILE A 2 3.13 5.13 9.74
CA ILE A 2 3.89 3.86 9.68
C ILE A 2 4.45 3.44 11.04
N LYS A 3 5.09 4.36 11.79
CA LYS A 3 5.56 4.07 13.16
C LYS A 3 4.43 3.54 14.07
N ALA A 4 3.30 4.23 14.12
CA ALA A 4 2.16 3.80 14.93
C ALA A 4 1.57 2.44 14.49
N LYS A 5 1.61 2.13 13.18
CA LYS A 5 1.22 0.80 12.68
C LYS A 5 2.22 -0.27 13.08
N ALA A 6 3.52 0.03 12.97
CA ALA A 6 4.58 -0.87 13.40
C ALA A 6 4.43 -1.18 14.90
N ASP A 7 4.23 -0.16 15.74
CA ASP A 7 3.98 -0.34 17.17
C ASP A 7 2.71 -1.17 17.43
N LYS A 8 1.61 -0.92 16.70
CA LYS A 8 0.34 -1.65 16.82
C LYS A 8 0.46 -3.14 16.47
N TYR A 9 1.26 -3.48 15.45
CA TYR A 9 1.39 -4.84 14.94
C TYR A 9 2.67 -5.56 15.38
N GLY A 10 3.49 -4.93 16.21
CA GLY A 10 4.74 -5.49 16.72
C GLY A 10 5.85 -5.60 15.67
N TRP A 11 5.84 -4.75 14.63
CA TRP A 11 6.87 -4.74 13.60
C TRP A 11 8.07 -3.88 14.00
N GLY A 12 9.28 -4.36 13.71
CA GLY A 12 10.50 -3.57 13.78
C GLY A 12 10.70 -2.74 12.51
N ILE A 13 11.02 -1.45 12.64
CA ILE A 13 11.46 -0.63 11.50
C ILE A 13 12.98 -0.69 11.45
N VAL A 14 13.52 -1.49 10.53
CA VAL A 14 14.97 -1.70 10.37
C VAL A 14 15.64 -0.68 9.46
N TYR A 15 14.87 -0.07 8.56
CA TYR A 15 15.37 0.92 7.61
C TYR A 15 14.31 1.98 7.31
N LYS A 16 14.76 3.22 7.13
CA LYS A 16 13.92 4.33 6.68
C LYS A 16 14.76 5.31 5.89
N GLU A 17 14.31 5.61 4.68
CA GLU A 17 14.91 6.60 3.81
C GLU A 17 13.81 7.45 3.16
N ILE A 18 14.13 8.70 2.85
CA ILE A 18 13.28 9.59 2.06
C ILE A 18 14.07 9.91 0.79
N VAL A 19 13.50 9.54 -0.35
CA VAL A 19 14.09 9.77 -1.67
C VAL A 19 13.20 10.71 -2.49
N PRO A 20 13.76 11.44 -3.46
CA PRO A 20 12.95 12.17 -4.44
C PRO A 20 12.10 11.20 -5.29
N ASP A 21 11.11 11.72 -6.02
CA ASP A 21 10.32 10.96 -7.00
C ASP A 21 11.16 10.67 -8.27
N ASP A 22 12.19 9.86 -8.05
CA ASP A 22 13.12 9.36 -9.03
C ASP A 22 13.15 7.83 -8.97
N GLU A 23 12.98 7.23 -10.14
CA GLU A 23 12.81 5.80 -10.27
C GLU A 23 14.02 5.01 -9.77
N ASN A 24 15.24 5.47 -10.10
CA ASN A 24 16.46 4.79 -9.70
C ASN A 24 16.67 4.94 -8.19
N LYS A 25 16.38 6.12 -7.62
CA LYS A 25 16.48 6.35 -6.18
C LYS A 25 15.47 5.51 -5.39
N ILE A 26 14.24 5.33 -5.89
CA ILE A 26 13.25 4.44 -5.28
C ILE A 26 13.75 2.99 -5.32
N VAL A 27 14.30 2.53 -6.45
CA VAL A 27 14.87 1.19 -6.57
C VAL A 27 16.03 0.99 -5.58
N GLU A 28 16.95 1.94 -5.49
CA GLU A 28 18.08 1.90 -4.56
C GLU A 28 17.63 1.86 -3.10
N ALA A 29 16.62 2.64 -2.73
CA ALA A 29 16.07 2.66 -1.37
C ALA A 29 15.40 1.33 -1.00
N ILE A 30 14.62 0.73 -1.91
CA ILE A 30 14.01 -0.59 -1.68
C ILE A 30 15.09 -1.66 -1.51
N LYS A 31 16.12 -1.67 -2.37
CA LYS A 31 17.28 -2.56 -2.24
C LYS A 31 18.00 -2.37 -0.90
N SER A 32 18.21 -1.12 -0.49
CA SER A 32 18.86 -0.79 0.77
C SER A 32 18.06 -1.27 1.97
N ALA A 33 16.73 -1.15 1.94
CA ALA A 33 15.86 -1.69 2.98
C ALA A 33 16.05 -3.21 3.12
N VAL A 34 16.00 -3.94 2.01
CA VAL A 34 16.19 -5.39 1.98
C VAL A 34 17.59 -5.79 2.48
N ASN A 35 18.63 -5.09 2.03
CA ASN A 35 20.01 -5.33 2.48
C ASN A 35 20.22 -5.06 3.98
N ASN A 36 19.39 -4.20 4.58
CA ASN A 36 19.36 -3.95 6.03
C ASN A 36 18.45 -4.94 6.79
N GLY A 37 18.03 -6.04 6.15
CA GLY A 37 17.24 -7.10 6.78
C GLY A 37 15.74 -6.86 6.80
N ALA A 38 15.20 -5.98 5.95
CA ALA A 38 13.76 -5.81 5.85
C ALA A 38 13.09 -7.04 5.21
N GLU A 39 12.19 -7.67 5.95
CA GLU A 39 11.37 -8.80 5.48
C GLU A 39 10.14 -8.34 4.67
N ALA A 40 9.86 -7.04 4.68
CA ALA A 40 8.83 -6.39 3.89
C ALA A 40 9.14 -4.91 3.74
N VAL A 41 8.66 -4.29 2.65
CA VAL A 41 8.91 -2.87 2.37
C VAL A 41 7.59 -2.13 2.17
N ILE A 42 7.41 -1.03 2.90
CA ILE A 42 6.33 -0.07 2.64
C ILE A 42 6.93 1.14 1.93
N VAL A 43 6.39 1.46 0.76
CA VAL A 43 6.72 2.69 0.03
C VAL A 43 5.56 3.68 0.22
N THR A 44 5.86 4.85 0.78
CA THR A 44 4.86 5.89 1.05
C THR A 44 5.12 7.14 0.20
N GLY A 45 4.08 7.69 -0.43
CA GLY A 45 4.22 8.82 -1.36
C GLY A 45 4.36 8.35 -2.82
N GLY A 46 4.16 9.25 -3.78
CA GLY A 46 4.27 8.93 -5.22
C GLY A 46 3.27 7.87 -5.72
N THR A 47 2.06 7.88 -5.16
CA THR A 47 0.89 7.04 -5.55
C THR A 47 -0.38 7.91 -5.58
N SER A 48 -0.19 9.20 -5.88
CA SER A 48 -1.26 10.16 -6.18
C SER A 48 -1.82 9.84 -7.55
N VAL A 49 -2.99 10.34 -7.91
CA VAL A 49 -3.54 10.13 -9.27
C VAL A 49 -2.84 11.10 -10.23
N ASP A 50 -1.50 11.08 -10.24
CA ASP A 50 -0.66 11.87 -11.12
C ASP A 50 -0.02 10.91 -12.12
N ALA A 51 -0.21 11.17 -13.42
CA ALA A 51 0.32 10.35 -14.51
C ALA A 51 1.86 10.25 -14.53
N THR A 52 2.54 10.92 -13.60
CA THR A 52 3.99 11.01 -13.44
C THR A 52 4.56 10.13 -12.32
N ASP A 53 3.72 9.41 -11.56
CA ASP A 53 4.20 8.59 -10.45
C ASP A 53 5.15 7.49 -10.92
N LYS A 54 6.40 7.57 -10.48
CA LYS A 54 7.46 6.61 -10.87
C LYS A 54 7.50 5.37 -9.97
N THR A 55 6.79 5.39 -8.85
CA THR A 55 6.75 4.27 -7.88
C THR A 55 6.33 2.94 -8.51
N PRO A 56 5.25 2.84 -9.33
CA PRO A 56 4.88 1.58 -9.96
C PRO A 56 5.97 1.08 -10.91
N ILE A 57 6.60 1.99 -11.66
CA ILE A 57 7.66 1.68 -12.62
C ILE A 57 8.89 1.15 -11.87
N ALA A 58 9.34 1.85 -10.83
CA ALA A 58 10.44 1.44 -9.95
C ALA A 58 10.19 0.05 -9.33
N ILE A 59 8.98 -0.20 -8.81
CA ILE A 59 8.63 -1.50 -8.23
C ILE A 59 8.62 -2.61 -9.30
N SER A 60 8.10 -2.34 -10.50
CA SER A 60 8.09 -3.31 -11.60
C SER A 60 9.48 -3.71 -12.10
N LYS A 61 10.50 -2.85 -11.90
CA LYS A 61 11.90 -3.17 -12.19
C LYS A 61 12.52 -4.14 -11.18
N LEU A 62 11.97 -4.20 -9.97
CA LEU A 62 12.45 -5.07 -8.91
C LEU A 62 11.70 -6.41 -8.88
N GLY A 63 10.39 -6.35 -9.01
CA GLY A 63 9.55 -7.51 -8.75
C GLY A 63 8.24 -7.51 -9.52
N LYS A 64 7.46 -8.56 -9.27
CA LYS A 64 6.17 -8.77 -9.91
C LYS A 64 5.09 -7.97 -9.20
N ILE A 65 4.44 -7.07 -9.92
CA ILE A 65 3.21 -6.43 -9.44
C ILE A 65 2.07 -7.46 -9.48
N ILE A 66 1.50 -7.75 -8.30
CA ILE A 66 0.31 -8.58 -8.13
C ILE A 66 -0.93 -7.75 -8.44
N SER A 67 -1.01 -6.56 -7.84
CA SER A 67 -2.12 -5.63 -8.06
C SER A 67 -1.65 -4.19 -8.03
N TYR A 68 -2.23 -3.42 -8.93
CA TYR A 68 -2.22 -1.96 -8.91
C TYR A 68 -3.64 -1.49 -8.62
N GLY A 69 -3.82 -1.00 -7.40
CA GLY A 69 -5.11 -0.70 -6.81
C GLY A 69 -5.61 -1.84 -5.92
N LEU A 70 -6.33 -1.45 -4.86
CA LEU A 70 -7.10 -2.35 -4.01
C LEU A 70 -8.53 -1.83 -3.98
N PRO A 71 -9.57 -2.66 -4.21
CA PRO A 71 -10.95 -2.20 -4.18
C PRO A 71 -11.46 -1.99 -2.74
N ILE A 72 -10.64 -1.40 -1.87
CA ILE A 72 -10.89 -1.07 -0.47
C ILE A 72 -10.75 0.45 -0.30
N LYS A 73 -11.64 1.05 0.51
CA LYS A 73 -11.55 2.45 0.93
C LYS A 73 -11.25 2.52 2.43
N PRO A 74 -10.42 3.47 2.89
CA PRO A 74 -9.62 4.40 2.10
C PRO A 74 -8.38 3.71 1.54
N THR A 75 -7.77 4.32 0.51
CA THR A 75 -6.54 3.85 -0.18
C THR A 75 -6.77 2.90 -1.36
N THR A 76 -7.66 3.28 -2.28
CA THR A 76 -7.91 2.51 -3.50
C THR A 76 -6.68 2.41 -4.41
N MET A 77 -5.77 3.41 -4.37
CA MET A 77 -4.50 3.43 -5.11
C MET A 77 -3.37 2.89 -4.23
N SER A 78 -3.35 1.57 -4.02
CA SER A 78 -2.26 0.86 -3.34
C SER A 78 -1.59 -0.12 -4.30
N ILE A 79 -0.30 -0.39 -4.13
CA ILE A 79 0.45 -1.35 -4.94
C ILE A 79 0.75 -2.57 -4.08
N VAL A 80 0.46 -3.76 -4.59
CA VAL A 80 0.92 -5.02 -4.00
C VAL A 80 1.87 -5.66 -5.00
N ALA A 81 3.12 -5.84 -4.59
CA ALA A 81 4.14 -6.48 -5.40
C ALA A 81 5.00 -7.43 -4.56
N MET A 82 5.68 -8.33 -5.25
CA MET A 82 6.64 -9.26 -4.66
C MET A 82 7.97 -9.13 -5.38
N TRP A 83 9.02 -8.86 -4.63
CA TRP A 83 10.40 -9.01 -5.10
C TRP A 83 10.99 -10.25 -4.44
N ASP A 84 11.13 -11.32 -5.22
CA ASP A 84 11.39 -12.67 -4.71
C ASP A 84 10.38 -13.08 -3.62
N SER A 85 10.83 -13.31 -2.39
CA SER A 85 9.97 -13.62 -1.23
C SER A 85 9.55 -12.39 -0.42
N ILE A 86 9.96 -11.18 -0.83
CA ILE A 86 9.79 -9.96 -0.05
C ILE A 86 8.60 -9.16 -0.59
N PRO A 87 7.53 -8.97 0.21
CA PRO A 87 6.42 -8.12 -0.18
C PRO A 87 6.81 -6.65 -0.19
N ILE A 88 6.41 -5.97 -1.28
CA ILE A 88 6.50 -4.52 -1.44
C ILE A 88 5.08 -3.97 -1.49
N PHE A 89 4.79 -3.02 -0.60
CA PHE A 89 3.48 -2.41 -0.46
C PHE A 89 3.55 -0.90 -0.66
N GLY A 90 3.00 -0.43 -1.79
CA GLY A 90 2.89 0.99 -2.08
C GLY A 90 1.59 1.57 -1.54
N ILE A 91 1.67 2.71 -0.85
CA ILE A 91 0.49 3.41 -0.31
C ILE A 91 0.50 4.89 -0.67
N SER A 92 -0.65 5.37 -1.18
CA SER A 92 -0.88 6.78 -1.47
C SER A 92 -0.87 7.65 -0.22
N ALA A 93 -0.50 8.92 -0.41
CA ALA A 93 -0.54 9.93 0.65
C ALA A 93 -1.94 10.02 1.29
N GLY A 94 -3.01 9.74 0.52
CA GLY A 94 -4.38 9.65 1.03
C GLY A 94 -4.57 8.54 2.08
N GLY A 95 -3.84 7.44 2.01
CA GLY A 95 -3.86 6.39 3.03
C GLY A 95 -3.20 6.79 4.35
N ILE A 96 -2.35 7.83 4.34
CA ILE A 96 -1.74 8.43 5.53
C ILE A 96 -2.73 9.34 6.27
N TYR A 97 -3.77 9.84 5.59
CA TYR A 97 -4.82 10.67 6.19
C TYR A 97 -5.74 9.84 7.10
N TYR A 98 -6.02 8.59 6.74
CA TYR A 98 -6.85 7.67 7.53
C TYR A 98 -5.99 6.77 8.41
N ARG A 99 -5.77 7.21 9.64
CA ARG A 99 -4.77 6.62 10.55
C ARG A 99 -5.27 5.37 11.29
N ASP A 100 -6.58 5.26 11.51
CA ASP A 100 -7.15 4.24 12.40
C ASP A 100 -7.17 2.85 11.75
N TYR A 101 -7.76 2.73 10.55
CA TYR A 101 -7.87 1.48 9.81
C TYR A 101 -7.85 1.75 8.30
N ASN A 102 -6.91 1.14 7.57
CA ASN A 102 -6.71 1.33 6.14
C ASN A 102 -6.12 0.06 5.48
N ALA A 103 -5.70 0.18 4.21
CA ALA A 103 -5.16 -0.94 3.44
C ALA A 103 -3.91 -1.61 4.07
N ILE A 104 -3.13 -0.91 4.91
CA ILE A 104 -2.03 -1.52 5.66
C ILE A 104 -2.59 -2.55 6.65
N ASP A 105 -3.63 -2.18 7.40
CA ASP A 105 -4.22 -3.05 8.42
C ASP A 105 -4.87 -4.31 7.82
N VAL A 106 -5.26 -4.26 6.54
CA VAL A 106 -5.99 -5.32 5.85
C VAL A 106 -5.10 -6.17 4.94
N MET A 107 -4.25 -5.53 4.14
CA MET A 107 -3.46 -6.18 3.10
C MET A 107 -2.02 -6.38 3.56
N PHE A 108 -1.36 -5.33 4.05
CA PHE A 108 0.04 -5.45 4.45
C PHE A 108 0.23 -6.44 5.62
N THR A 109 -0.69 -6.45 6.59
CA THR A 109 -0.73 -7.47 7.65
C THR A 109 -0.82 -8.91 7.13
N ARG A 110 -1.58 -9.14 6.05
CA ARG A 110 -1.66 -10.45 5.39
C ARG A 110 -0.36 -10.82 4.70
N LEU A 111 0.26 -9.87 4.01
CA LEU A 111 1.58 -10.07 3.39
C LEU A 111 2.64 -10.43 4.44
N MET A 112 2.65 -9.71 5.57
CA MET A 112 3.52 -10.00 6.71
C MET A 112 3.26 -11.36 7.35
N ALA A 113 2.06 -11.92 7.20
CA ALA A 113 1.71 -13.26 7.65
C ALA A 113 2.02 -14.35 6.59
N GLY A 114 2.69 -14.01 5.49
CA GLY A 114 2.97 -14.93 4.38
C GLY A 114 1.76 -15.24 3.49
N ILE A 115 0.64 -14.53 3.68
CA ILE A 115 -0.58 -14.71 2.88
C ILE A 115 -0.46 -13.80 1.64
N ILE A 116 0.07 -14.38 0.57
CA ILE A 116 0.20 -13.68 -0.72
C ILE A 116 -1.12 -13.79 -1.49
N PRO A 117 -1.84 -12.68 -1.74
CA PRO A 117 -3.12 -12.73 -2.42
C PRO A 117 -2.96 -12.99 -3.92
N ARG A 118 -3.92 -13.68 -4.52
CA ARG A 118 -4.10 -13.71 -5.98
C ARG A 118 -4.94 -12.52 -6.43
N LYS A 119 -4.96 -12.27 -7.74
CA LYS A 119 -5.75 -11.16 -8.31
C LYS A 119 -7.24 -11.32 -8.03
N GLU A 120 -7.74 -12.56 -8.06
CA GLU A 120 -9.13 -12.89 -7.77
C GLU A 120 -9.47 -12.59 -6.30
N ASP A 121 -8.57 -12.92 -5.37
CA ASP A 121 -8.74 -12.67 -3.94
C ASP A 121 -8.83 -11.16 -3.67
N ILE A 122 -8.06 -10.35 -4.41
CA ILE A 122 -8.12 -8.88 -4.35
C ILE A 122 -9.42 -8.35 -4.95
N ALA A 123 -9.86 -8.87 -6.09
CA ALA A 123 -11.11 -8.47 -6.74
C ALA A 123 -12.33 -8.73 -5.82
N MET A 124 -12.34 -9.85 -5.10
CA MET A 124 -13.38 -10.18 -4.13
C MET A 124 -13.48 -9.19 -2.96
N MET A 125 -12.43 -8.42 -2.67
CA MET A 125 -12.48 -7.37 -1.64
C MET A 125 -13.39 -6.20 -2.04
N GLY A 126 -13.79 -6.10 -3.31
CA GLY A 126 -14.59 -5.01 -3.86
C GLY A 126 -16.11 -5.13 -3.69
N HIS A 127 -16.62 -6.26 -3.19
CA HIS A 127 -18.08 -6.53 -3.21
C HIS A 127 -18.94 -5.73 -2.21
N GLY A 128 -18.36 -4.78 -1.47
CA GLY A 128 -19.14 -3.82 -0.67
C GLY A 128 -18.42 -3.35 0.59
N GLY A 129 -17.68 -2.24 0.48
CA GLY A 129 -17.45 -1.31 1.60
C GLY A 129 -16.93 -1.88 2.93
N LEU A 130 -16.03 -2.87 2.93
CA LEU A 130 -15.56 -3.50 4.17
C LEU A 130 -14.42 -2.74 4.85
N LEU A 131 -14.64 -1.47 5.23
CA LEU A 131 -14.04 -0.97 6.46
C LEU A 131 -15.15 -0.34 7.32
N PRO A 132 -15.34 -0.78 8.58
CA PRO A 132 -16.37 -0.24 9.48
C PRO A 132 -16.31 1.28 9.66
N ASN A 133 -15.14 1.87 9.41
CA ASN A 133 -14.85 3.28 9.66
C ASN A 133 -15.06 4.17 8.41
N PHE A 134 -15.38 3.60 7.24
CA PHE A 134 -15.62 4.39 6.04
C PHE A 134 -17.08 4.84 6.00
N GLN A 135 -17.39 5.98 6.64
CA GLN A 135 -18.63 6.70 6.40
C GLN A 135 -18.45 7.67 5.22
N PRO A 136 -19.06 7.42 4.04
CA PRO A 136 -19.03 8.40 2.96
C PRO A 136 -19.78 9.67 3.38
N LYS A 137 -19.11 10.83 3.32
CA LYS A 137 -19.74 12.14 3.60
C LYS A 137 -20.75 12.62 2.55
N MET A 138 -20.99 11.86 1.48
CA MET A 138 -22.01 12.19 0.48
C MET A 138 -23.22 11.26 0.62
N LYS A 139 -24.32 11.80 1.17
CA LYS A 139 -25.65 11.32 0.80
C LYS A 139 -25.90 11.82 -0.61
N LEU A 140 -26.04 10.92 -1.59
CA LEU A 140 -26.82 11.25 -2.78
C LEU A 140 -28.21 11.61 -2.26
N GLN A 141 -28.54 12.90 -2.23
CA GLN A 141 -29.92 13.30 -2.00
C GLN A 141 -30.70 12.79 -3.20
N SER A 142 -31.64 11.90 -2.97
CA SER A 142 -32.65 11.56 -3.96
C SER A 142 -33.34 12.87 -4.35
N ILE A 143 -33.22 13.23 -5.62
CA ILE A 143 -34.08 14.26 -6.21
C ILE A 143 -35.47 13.63 -6.19
N ASN A 144 -36.30 14.03 -5.23
CA ASN A 144 -37.70 13.65 -5.21
C ASN A 144 -38.37 14.29 -6.43
N SER A 145 -38.95 13.43 -7.28
CA SER A 145 -39.94 13.77 -8.31
C SER A 145 -41.22 14.30 -7.71
#